data_AF-A0A5I4K9X1-F1
#
_entry.id   AF-A0A5I4K9X1-F1
#
_cell.length_a   1.000
_cell.length_b   1.000
_cell.length_c   1.000
_cell.angle_alpha   90.00
_cell.angle_beta   90.00
_cell.angle_gamma   90.00
#
_symmetry.space_group_name_H-M   'P 1'
#
loop_
_entity.id
_entity.type
_entity.pdbx_description
1 polymer ?
#
loop_
_entity_poly.entity_id
_entity_poly.type
_entity_poly.pdbx_seq_one_letter_code
_entity_poly.pdbx_strand_id
1 'polypeptide(L)'
;MSKLTRLEKYHLNYVSQRQVSKVVAVTPAAMEVEKRAVERESKGQYRIAARLWLLCMDAAVGEVERARIAIRRDRCISKGNGLRRGEYAGIGCRGVVYD
;
A
#
# COMPACT_ATOMS: atom_id res chain seq x y z
N MET A 1 3.24 -7.12 35.24
CA MET A 1 2.59 -7.00 33.92
C MET A 1 2.02 -8.36 33.54
N SER A 2 0.69 -8.49 33.47
CA SER A 2 0.04 -9.73 33.05
C SER A 2 0.44 -10.08 31.61
N LYS A 3 0.79 -11.33 31.36
CA LYS A 3 1.11 -11.81 30.00
C LYS A 3 -0.19 -11.83 29.21
N LEU A 4 -0.24 -11.10 28.08
CA LEU A 4 -1.37 -11.12 27.15
C LEU A 4 -1.68 -12.57 26.73
N THR A 5 -2.97 -12.89 26.73
CA THR A 5 -3.48 -14.18 26.26
C THR A 5 -3.24 -14.32 24.75
N ARG A 6 -3.25 -15.56 24.24
CA ARG A 6 -3.04 -15.82 22.81
C ARG A 6 -4.09 -15.11 21.94
N LEU A 7 -5.32 -15.02 22.44
CA LEU A 7 -6.44 -14.37 21.75
C LEU A 7 -6.25 -12.84 21.68
N GLU A 8 -5.80 -12.22 22.78
CA GLU A 8 -5.50 -10.78 22.81
C GLU A 8 -4.36 -10.42 21.86
N LYS A 9 -3.31 -11.25 21.81
CA LYS A 9 -2.21 -11.09 20.83
C LYS A 9 -2.70 -11.19 19.39
N TYR A 10 -3.62 -12.11 19.10
CA TYR A 10 -4.22 -12.24 17.78
C TYR A 10 -4.99 -10.98 17.40
N HIS A 11 -5.86 -10.47 18.27
CA HIS A 11 -6.65 -9.26 17.98
C HIS A 11 -5.79 -8.01 17.80
N LEU A 12 -4.67 -7.89 18.54
CA LEU A 12 -3.70 -6.79 18.35
C LEU A 12 -3.02 -6.83 16.98
N ASN A 13 -2.74 -8.04 16.47
CA ASN A 13 -2.04 -8.25 15.21
C ASN A 13 -2.97 -8.46 14.01
N TYR A 14 -4.27 -8.61 14.25
CA TYR A 14 -5.25 -8.88 13.21
C TYR A 14 -5.44 -7.67 12.31
N VAL A 15 -5.24 -7.86 11.01
CA VAL A 15 -5.48 -6.84 9.99
C VAL A 15 -6.61 -7.29 9.09
N SER A 16 -7.75 -6.59 9.18
CA SER A 16 -8.88 -6.87 8.29
C SER A 16 -8.60 -6.34 6.89
N GLN A 17 -8.81 -7.17 5.85
CA GLN A 17 -8.64 -6.75 4.46
C GLN A 17 -9.75 -5.80 3.96
N ARG A 18 -10.92 -5.81 4.62
CA ARG A 18 -12.09 -5.00 4.23
C ARG A 18 -11.98 -3.55 4.67
N GLN A 19 -11.42 -3.30 5.85
CA GLN A 19 -11.28 -1.94 6.37
C GLN A 19 -9.91 -1.38 6.04
N VAL A 20 -9.91 -0.38 5.18
CA VAL A 20 -8.73 0.44 4.96
C VAL A 20 -8.76 1.56 5.98
N SER A 21 -7.92 1.47 7.00
CA SER A 21 -7.77 2.55 7.98
C SER A 21 -7.27 3.83 7.30
N LYS A 22 -7.71 4.97 7.83
CA LYS A 22 -7.38 6.30 7.28
C LYS A 22 -5.91 6.69 7.52
N VAL A 23 -5.30 6.10 8.55
CA VAL A 23 -3.87 6.18 8.88
C VAL A 23 -3.34 4.75 8.87
N VAL A 24 -2.28 4.52 8.12
CA VAL A 24 -1.72 3.20 7.84
C VAL A 24 -0.34 3.06 8.49
N ALA A 25 0.48 4.10 8.45
CA ALA A 25 1.82 4.11 9.02
C ALA A 25 1.84 4.55 10.49
N VAL A 26 2.67 3.88 11.27
CA VAL A 26 2.98 4.18 12.68
C VAL A 26 4.42 4.69 12.78
N THR A 27 5.32 4.20 11.92
CA THR A 27 6.72 4.62 11.89
C THR A 27 6.88 6.00 11.25
N PRO A 28 7.72 6.89 11.82
CA PRO A 28 7.82 8.29 11.37
C PRO A 28 8.32 8.40 9.92
N ALA A 29 9.24 7.53 9.50
CA ALA A 29 9.70 7.46 8.12
C ALA A 29 8.57 7.04 7.16
N ALA A 30 7.74 6.06 7.55
CA ALA A 30 6.59 5.62 6.76
C ALA A 30 5.46 6.67 6.73
N MET A 31 5.28 7.46 7.80
CA MET A 31 4.28 8.54 7.83
C MET A 31 4.54 9.63 6.79
N GLU A 32 5.80 10.02 6.58
CA GLU A 32 6.15 11.03 5.57
C GLU A 32 5.85 10.52 4.16
N VAL A 33 6.15 9.25 3.90
CA VAL A 33 5.86 8.59 2.63
C VAL A 33 4.35 8.39 2.45
N GLU A 34 3.62 8.06 3.51
CA GLU A 34 2.17 7.94 3.51
C GLU A 34 1.50 9.27 3.11
N LYS A 35 1.90 10.40 3.70
CA LYS A 35 1.35 11.72 3.31
C LYS A 35 1.49 11.98 1.81
N ARG A 36 2.71 11.74 1.29
CA ARG A 36 2.99 11.88 -0.15
C ARG A 36 2.17 10.89 -0.98
N ALA A 37 2.00 9.65 -0.52
CA ALA A 37 1.20 8.64 -1.22
C ALA A 37 -0.27 9.05 -1.28
N VAL A 38 -0.84 9.54 -0.18
CA VAL A 38 -2.24 10.00 -0.07
C VAL A 38 -2.49 11.22 -0.96
N GLU A 39 -1.56 12.18 -1.01
CA GLU A 39 -1.65 13.32 -1.95
C GLU A 39 -1.67 12.89 -3.42
N ARG A 40 -1.01 11.78 -3.77
CA ARG A 40 -1.03 11.23 -5.13
C ARG A 40 -2.28 10.41 -5.38
N GLU A 41 -2.79 9.70 -4.38
CA GLU A 41 -4.10 9.04 -4.44
C GLU A 41 -5.23 10.04 -4.69
N SER A 42 -5.24 11.17 -3.98
CA SER A 42 -6.29 12.20 -4.13
C SER A 42 -6.28 12.85 -5.51
N LYS A 43 -5.09 12.96 -6.13
CA LYS A 43 -4.91 13.42 -7.52
C LYS A 43 -5.24 12.34 -8.57
N GLY A 44 -5.66 11.14 -8.16
CA GLY A 44 -5.96 10.03 -9.08
C GLY A 44 -4.72 9.36 -9.69
N GLN A 45 -3.52 9.68 -9.21
CA GLN A 45 -2.25 9.14 -9.72
C GLN A 45 -1.91 7.79 -9.06
N TYR A 46 -2.80 6.80 -9.24
CA TYR A 46 -2.75 5.52 -8.51
C TYR A 46 -1.46 4.71 -8.72
N ARG A 47 -0.79 4.80 -9.88
CA ARG A 47 0.49 4.10 -10.12
C ARG A 47 1.64 4.69 -9.30
N ILE A 48 1.72 6.02 -9.26
CA ILE A 48 2.75 6.72 -8.50
C ILE A 48 2.48 6.54 -7.00
N ALA A 49 1.20 6.59 -6.60
CA ALA A 49 0.78 6.23 -5.25
C ALA A 49 1.19 4.79 -4.89
N ALA A 50 0.94 3.80 -5.75
CA ALA A 50 1.32 2.40 -5.50
C ALA A 50 2.84 2.22 -5.31
N ARG A 51 3.66 2.97 -6.06
CA ARG A 51 5.13 2.99 -5.86
C ARG A 51 5.52 3.63 -4.53
N LEU A 52 4.87 4.73 -4.15
CA LEU A 52 5.11 5.37 -2.86
C LEU A 52 4.67 4.46 -1.70
N TRP A 53 3.58 3.70 -1.86
CA TRP A 53 3.18 2.70 -0.88
C TRP A 53 4.19 1.55 -0.75
N LEU A 54 4.89 1.18 -1.83
CA LEU A 54 5.99 0.22 -1.75
C LEU A 54 7.16 0.77 -0.91
N LEU A 55 7.55 2.02 -1.15
CA LEU A 55 8.59 2.68 -0.33
C LEU A 55 8.16 2.82 1.14
N CYS A 56 6.86 3.06 1.38
CA CYS A 56 6.29 3.09 2.73
C CYS A 56 6.38 1.71 3.41
N MET A 57 6.19 0.63 2.65
CA MET A 57 6.33 -0.74 3.15
C MET A 57 7.78 -1.09 3.51
N ASP A 58 8.75 -0.62 2.73
CA ASP A 58 10.19 -0.80 3.01
C ASP A 58 10.62 -0.04 4.27
N ALA A 59 10.05 1.14 4.51
CA ALA A 59 10.30 1.95 5.70
C ALA A 59 9.58 1.44 6.96
N ALA A 60 8.51 0.65 6.79
CA ALA A 60 7.74 0.10 7.90
C ALA A 60 8.50 -1.02 8.61
N VAL A 61 8.46 -1.01 9.94
CA VAL A 61 9.15 -2.00 10.80
C VAL A 61 8.18 -3.08 11.29
N GLY A 62 6.90 -2.75 11.49
CA GLY A 62 5.91 -3.68 12.01
C GLY A 62 5.26 -4.56 10.93
N GLU A 63 5.05 -5.85 11.22
CA GLU A 63 4.33 -6.76 10.31
C GLU A 63 2.87 -6.33 10.09
N VAL A 64 2.21 -5.86 11.16
CA VAL A 64 0.83 -5.36 11.11
C VAL A 64 0.73 -4.10 10.24
N GLU A 65 1.72 -3.22 10.35
CA GLU A 65 1.84 -1.99 9.55
C GLU A 65 2.07 -2.35 8.07
N ARG A 66 3.02 -3.24 7.78
CA ARG A 66 3.29 -3.75 6.43
C ARG A 66 2.06 -4.41 5.80
N ALA A 67 1.30 -5.19 6.55
CA ALA A 67 0.07 -5.83 6.06
C ALA A 67 -1.00 -4.78 5.70
N ARG A 68 -1.18 -3.72 6.49
CA ARG A 68 -2.09 -2.62 6.17
C ARG A 68 -1.63 -1.85 4.92
N ILE A 69 -0.33 -1.59 4.80
CA ILE A 69 0.27 -0.93 3.62
C ILE A 69 0.06 -1.80 2.37
N ALA A 70 0.24 -3.12 2.47
CA ALA A 70 0.02 -4.04 1.37
C ALA A 70 -1.44 -4.01 0.87
N ILE A 71 -2.42 -4.00 1.77
CA ILE A 71 -3.85 -3.88 1.42
C ILE A 71 -4.14 -2.54 0.73
N ARG A 72 -3.57 -1.44 1.23
CA ARG A 72 -3.73 -0.10 0.64
C ARG A 72 -3.12 -0.02 -0.76
N ARG A 73 -1.92 -0.58 -0.93
CA ARG A 73 -1.22 -0.71 -2.22
C ARG A 73 -2.03 -1.52 -3.21
N ASP A 74 -2.59 -2.66 -2.79
CA ASP A 74 -3.40 -3.51 -3.66
C ASP A 74 -4.68 -2.80 -4.13
N ARG A 75 -5.30 -1.99 -3.27
CA ARG A 75 -6.40 -1.10 -3.68
C ARG A 75 -5.96 -0.04 -4.69
N CYS A 76 -4.78 0.54 -4.55
CA CYS A 76 -4.24 1.47 -5.55
C CYS A 76 -3.99 0.78 -6.90
N ILE A 77 -3.41 -0.42 -6.88
CA ILE A 77 -3.19 -1.22 -8.09
C ILE A 77 -4.52 -1.58 -8.75
N SER A 78 -5.48 -2.06 -7.96
CA SER A 78 -6.83 -2.39 -8.42
C SER A 78 -7.56 -1.19 -9.00
N LYS A 79 -7.47 0.00 -8.39
CA LYS A 79 -8.05 1.23 -8.95
C LYS A 79 -7.33 1.70 -10.21
N GLY A 80 -6.01 1.65 -10.23
CA GLY A 80 -5.19 1.97 -11.40
C GLY A 80 -5.43 1.03 -12.58
N ASN A 81 -5.72 -0.24 -12.30
CA ASN A 81 -6.06 -1.25 -13.30
C ASN A 81 -7.56 -1.24 -13.66
N GLY A 82 -8.46 -0.90 -12.73
CA GLY A 82 -9.90 -0.79 -12.99
C GLY A 82 -10.28 0.43 -13.83
N LEU A 83 -9.45 1.48 -13.83
CA LEU A 83 -9.49 2.55 -14.83
C LEU A 83 -9.15 2.05 -16.25
N ARG A 84 -8.59 0.84 -16.38
CA ARG A 84 -8.36 0.15 -17.66
C ARG A 84 -9.50 -0.83 -17.91
N ARG A 85 -10.61 -0.34 -18.44
CA ARG A 85 -11.39 -1.18 -19.34
C ARG A 85 -10.53 -1.47 -20.58
N GLY A 86 -9.78 -2.56 -20.57
CA GLY A 86 -9.23 -3.19 -21.78
C GLY A 86 -7.78 -2.88 -22.18
N GLU A 87 -7.13 -1.82 -21.71
CA GLU A 87 -5.78 -1.49 -22.21
C GLU A 87 -4.68 -1.73 -21.18
N TYR A 88 -3.97 -2.84 -21.34
CA TYR A 88 -2.65 -3.04 -20.76
C TYR A 88 -1.67 -1.99 -21.34
N ALA A 89 -1.65 -0.78 -20.80
CA ALA A 89 -0.53 0.14 -21.00
C ALA A 89 0.56 -0.19 -19.98
N GLY A 90 1.27 -1.29 -20.23
CA GLY A 90 2.51 -1.59 -19.54
C GLY A 90 3.43 -0.38 -19.58
N ILE A 91 4.07 -0.07 -18.46
CA ILE A 91 5.31 0.71 -18.49
C ILE A 91 6.26 -0.16 -19.31
N GLY A 92 6.50 0.16 -20.58
CA GLY A 92 7.54 -0.50 -21.38
C GLY A 92 7.21 -1.04 -22.77
N CYS A 93 6.13 -0.65 -23.45
CA CYS A 93 6.05 -0.84 -24.91
C CYS A 93 6.55 0.41 -25.66
N ARG A 94 7.80 0.80 -25.42
CA ARG A 94 8.64 1.14 -26.58
C ARG A 94 9.03 -0.21 -27.13
N GLY A 95 8.70 -0.49 -28.39
CA GLY A 95 9.16 -1.69 -29.05
C GLY A 95 10.63 -1.92 -28.70
N VAL A 96 10.93 -3.10 -28.20
CA VAL A 96 12.30 -3.57 -28.19
C VAL A 96 12.62 -3.79 -29.66
N VAL A 97 13.22 -2.78 -30.29
CA VAL A 97 13.86 -2.94 -31.60
C VAL A 97 15.15 -3.68 -31.31
N TYR A 98 15.12 -4.99 -31.50
CA TYR A 98 16.31 -5.69 -31.96
C TYR A 98 16.25 -5.64 -33.48
N ASP A 99 17.37 -5.29 -34.11
CA ASP A 99 17.54 -5.17 -35.57
C ASP A 99 16.94 -6.35 -36.36
#